data_AF-A0AA37T199-F1
#
_entry.id   AF-A0AA37T199-F1
#
_cell.length_a   1.000
_cell.length_b   1.000
_cell.length_c   1.000
_cell.angle_alpha   90.00
_cell.angle_beta   90.00
_cell.angle_gamma   90.00
#
_symmetry.space_group_name_H-M   'P 1'
#
loop_
_entity.id
_entity.type
_entity.pdbx_description
1 polymer ?
#
loop_
_entity_poly.entity_id
_entity_poly.type
_entity_poly.pdbx_seq_one_letter_code
_entity_poly.pdbx_strand_id
1 'polypeptide(L)'
;MLMKKRQHEFFSDFTIKWATSNWEISEAHTLRRQIFCAEQGIFEQDDRDDVDAYAQVLVAIANFGGWHERIVGTVRIHDEGDNVWWGSRLAVDPSFRTQVGLGAQLIKLAVSSAHALGCKMFLAQVQKQNERLFQRLHWHSEYELNVKRHPHVMMKADLSAYPPCYRPTSGFVVSNRHKRATNEYVAPFLTLCTQGSKNAA
;
A
#
# COMPACT_ATOMS: atom_id res chain seq x y z
N MET A 1 -13.67 6.77 -32.56
CA MET A 1 -13.01 7.45 -31.42
C MET A 1 -12.24 6.39 -30.63
N LEU A 2 -10.95 6.63 -30.39
CA LEU A 2 -9.89 5.64 -30.21
C LEU A 2 -10.10 4.60 -29.09
N MET A 3 -9.61 3.40 -29.37
CA MET A 3 -9.45 2.24 -28.49
C MET A 3 -8.96 2.56 -27.07
N LYS A 4 -9.80 2.39 -26.05
CA LYS A 4 -9.34 2.06 -24.69
C LYS A 4 -8.94 0.59 -24.66
N LYS A 5 -7.81 0.25 -25.28
CA LYS A 5 -7.15 -1.03 -25.01
C LYS A 5 -6.73 -1.00 -23.54
N ARG A 6 -7.23 -1.96 -22.76
CA ARG A 6 -6.77 -2.29 -21.41
C ARG A 6 -5.27 -2.58 -21.47
N GLN A 7 -4.43 -1.56 -21.32
CA GLN A 7 -3.03 -1.77 -20.97
C GLN A 7 -3.05 -2.24 -19.52
N HIS A 8 -2.90 -3.55 -19.31
CA HIS A 8 -2.36 -3.99 -18.03
C HIS A 8 -0.94 -3.44 -18.00
N GLU A 9 -0.75 -2.31 -17.34
CA GLU A 9 0.59 -1.86 -16.96
C GLU A 9 1.21 -2.99 -16.12
N PHE A 10 2.16 -3.70 -16.72
CA PHE A 10 2.82 -4.84 -16.08
C PHE A 10 3.85 -4.30 -15.09
N PHE A 11 3.40 -3.94 -13.89
CA PHE A 11 4.30 -3.64 -12.79
C PHE A 11 4.92 -4.93 -12.24
N SER A 12 6.24 -4.90 -12.01
CA SER A 12 7.00 -6.06 -11.54
C SER A 12 6.76 -6.30 -10.04
N ASP A 13 6.70 -5.22 -9.28
CA ASP A 13 6.61 -5.23 -7.83
C ASP A 13 6.17 -3.85 -7.32
N PHE A 14 6.01 -3.75 -6.01
CA PHE A 14 5.57 -2.54 -5.33
C PHE A 14 6.48 -2.18 -4.17
N THR A 15 6.96 -0.93 -4.09
CA THR A 15 7.71 -0.42 -2.94
C THR A 15 6.74 0.22 -1.94
N ILE A 16 6.78 -0.22 -0.68
CA ILE A 16 6.00 0.34 0.42
C ILE A 16 6.95 1.08 1.35
N LYS A 17 6.86 2.41 1.42
CA LYS A 17 7.79 3.25 2.21
C LYS A 17 7.14 4.54 2.69
N TRP A 18 7.81 5.26 3.58
CA TRP A 18 7.54 6.68 3.81
C TRP A 18 7.89 7.47 2.55
N ALA A 19 7.06 8.46 2.22
CA ALA A 19 7.35 9.39 1.15
C ALA A 19 8.60 10.21 1.53
N THR A 20 9.57 10.27 0.63
CA THR A 20 10.84 10.99 0.80
C THR A 20 11.03 12.11 -0.21
N SER A 21 10.15 12.20 -1.22
CA SER A 21 10.28 13.12 -2.35
C SER A 21 8.96 13.86 -2.61
N ASN A 22 9.06 15.11 -3.08
CA ASN A 22 7.88 15.95 -3.33
C ASN A 22 6.90 15.36 -4.36
N TRP A 23 7.42 14.64 -5.37
CA TRP A 23 6.56 13.99 -6.37
C TRP A 23 5.70 12.88 -5.74
N GLU A 24 6.26 12.10 -4.80
CA GLU A 24 5.56 11.03 -4.10
C GLU A 24 4.41 11.60 -3.26
N ILE A 25 4.67 12.72 -2.57
CA ILE A 25 3.66 13.43 -1.78
C ILE A 25 2.57 14.03 -2.68
N SER A 26 2.97 14.70 -3.77
CA SER A 26 2.05 15.31 -4.73
C SER A 26 1.12 14.27 -5.39
N GLU A 27 1.66 13.13 -5.82
CA GLU A 27 0.87 12.05 -6.39
C GLU A 27 -0.02 11.37 -5.34
N ALA A 28 0.47 11.19 -4.10
CA ALA A 28 -0.35 10.68 -3.00
C ALA A 28 -1.58 11.57 -2.73
N HIS A 29 -1.42 12.90 -2.72
CA HIS A 29 -2.55 13.82 -2.61
C HIS A 29 -3.51 13.73 -3.81
N THR A 30 -2.97 13.61 -5.02
CA THR A 30 -3.78 13.44 -6.24
C THR A 30 -4.62 12.17 -6.15
N LEU A 31 -4.03 11.06 -5.71
CA LEU A 31 -4.72 9.79 -5.48
C LEU A 31 -5.80 9.93 -4.40
N ARG A 32 -5.50 10.57 -3.26
CA ARG A 32 -6.50 10.81 -2.20
C ARG A 32 -7.69 11.60 -2.72
N ARG A 33 -7.47 12.69 -3.46
CA ARG A 33 -8.54 13.47 -4.08
C ARG A 33 -9.41 12.63 -5.02
N GLN A 34 -8.79 11.80 -5.85
CA GLN A 34 -9.51 10.88 -6.74
C GLN A 34 -10.39 9.90 -5.96
N ILE A 35 -9.87 9.28 -4.89
CA ILE A 35 -10.63 8.29 -4.11
C ILE A 35 -11.69 8.94 -3.23
N PHE A 36 -11.33 9.95 -2.43
CA PHE A 36 -12.22 10.49 -1.41
C PHE A 36 -13.21 11.52 -1.96
N CYS A 37 -12.85 12.27 -3.00
CA CYS A 37 -13.77 13.22 -3.65
C CYS A 37 -14.49 12.56 -4.83
N ALA A 38 -13.75 12.09 -5.83
CA ALA A 38 -14.38 11.68 -7.09
C ALA A 38 -15.06 10.30 -7.01
N GLU A 39 -14.48 9.33 -6.28
CA GLU A 39 -15.07 7.98 -6.17
C GLU A 39 -16.06 7.87 -5.00
N GLN A 40 -15.68 8.29 -3.79
CA GLN A 40 -16.49 8.08 -2.59
C GLN A 40 -17.42 9.25 -2.25
N GLY A 41 -17.18 10.45 -2.78
CA GLY A 41 -18.01 11.64 -2.50
C GLY A 41 -18.02 12.06 -1.01
N ILE A 42 -16.97 11.71 -0.25
CA ILE A 42 -16.85 12.08 1.18
C ILE A 42 -16.47 13.57 1.31
N PHE A 43 -15.76 14.09 0.31
CA PHE A 43 -15.33 15.47 0.23
C PHE A 43 -15.76 16.04 -1.13
N GLU A 44 -16.05 17.34 -1.19
CA GLU A 44 -16.53 17.97 -2.42
C GLU A 44 -15.41 18.17 -3.44
N GLN A 45 -14.31 18.82 -3.04
CA GLN A 45 -13.26 19.24 -3.98
C GLN A 45 -11.85 18.79 -3.57
N ASP A 46 -11.57 18.80 -2.26
CA ASP A 46 -10.28 18.43 -1.68
C ASP A 46 -10.49 17.76 -0.31
N ASP A 47 -9.65 16.77 0.00
CA ASP A 47 -9.66 16.04 1.26
C ASP A 47 -8.60 16.52 2.27
N ARG A 48 -7.82 17.54 1.88
CA ARG A 48 -6.79 18.16 2.72
C ARG A 48 -7.35 18.80 3.98
N ASP A 49 -6.54 18.76 5.05
CA ASP A 49 -6.80 19.43 6.33
C ASP A 49 -5.49 19.89 7.00
N ASP A 50 -5.60 20.52 8.17
CA ASP A 50 -4.45 21.08 8.91
C ASP A 50 -3.43 20.00 9.32
N VAL A 51 -3.87 18.74 9.45
CA VAL A 51 -3.01 17.62 9.82
C VAL A 51 -2.02 17.28 8.70
N ASP A 52 -2.35 17.59 7.44
CA ASP A 52 -1.43 17.40 6.32
C ASP A 52 -0.13 18.21 6.45
N ALA A 53 -0.12 19.28 7.26
CA ALA A 53 1.07 20.12 7.44
C ALA A 53 2.20 19.40 8.22
N TYR A 54 1.86 18.40 9.04
CA TYR A 54 2.82 17.70 9.90
C TYR A 54 2.70 16.17 9.88
N ALA A 55 1.70 15.62 9.19
CA ALA A 55 1.57 14.18 9.03
C ALA A 55 2.68 13.59 8.16
N GLN A 56 3.14 12.41 8.55
CA GLN A 56 4.02 11.60 7.72
C GLN A 56 3.20 10.84 6.68
N VAL A 57 3.51 11.08 5.40
CA VAL A 57 2.90 10.37 4.28
C VAL A 57 3.65 9.08 4.00
N LEU A 58 2.90 8.01 3.77
CA LEU A 58 3.36 6.70 3.33
C LEU A 58 2.78 6.40 1.95
N VAL A 59 3.56 5.71 1.13
CA VAL A 59 3.21 5.41 -0.26
C VAL A 59 3.45 3.95 -0.61
N ALA A 60 2.58 3.45 -1.49
CA ALA A 60 2.78 2.24 -2.26
C ALA A 60 3.07 2.66 -3.70
N ILE A 61 4.29 2.40 -4.15
CA ILE A 61 4.81 2.78 -5.46
C ILE A 61 4.81 1.55 -6.34
N ALA A 62 4.18 1.62 -7.50
CA ALA A 62 4.27 0.59 -8.52
C ALA A 62 5.56 0.77 -9.32
N ASN A 63 6.31 -0.33 -9.48
CA ASN A 63 7.62 -0.30 -10.10
C ASN A 63 7.63 -1.00 -11.46
N PHE A 64 8.43 -0.47 -12.38
CA PHE A 64 8.68 -1.07 -13.68
C PHE A 64 10.19 -1.27 -13.86
N GLY A 65 10.63 -2.53 -13.90
CA GLY A 65 12.05 -2.84 -14.05
C GLY A 65 12.93 -2.26 -12.93
N GLY A 66 12.39 -2.14 -11.72
CA GLY A 66 13.07 -1.55 -10.56
C GLY A 66 12.98 -0.02 -10.44
N TRP A 67 12.35 0.66 -11.40
CA TRP A 67 12.13 2.10 -11.35
C TRP A 67 10.78 2.45 -10.74
N HIS A 68 10.75 3.48 -9.90
CA HIS A 68 9.53 4.03 -9.32
C HIS A 68 8.75 4.79 -10.41
N GLU A 69 7.56 4.29 -10.77
CA GLU A 69 6.75 4.88 -11.84
C GLU A 69 5.57 5.67 -11.31
N ARG A 70 4.77 5.07 -10.41
CA ARG A 70 3.46 5.63 -10.04
C ARG A 70 3.08 5.33 -8.60
N ILE A 71 2.50 6.31 -7.91
CA ILE A 71 1.84 6.06 -6.62
C ILE A 71 0.48 5.39 -6.86
N VAL A 72 0.31 4.19 -6.31
CA VAL A 72 -0.92 3.37 -6.43
C VAL A 72 -1.63 3.17 -5.09
N GLY A 73 -1.01 3.61 -3.99
CA GLY A 73 -1.62 3.62 -2.68
C GLY A 73 -0.94 4.62 -1.74
N THR A 74 -1.67 5.10 -0.76
CA THR A 74 -1.13 6.00 0.26
C THR A 74 -1.90 5.89 1.57
N VAL A 75 -1.24 6.22 2.66
CA VAL A 75 -1.81 6.45 3.99
C VAL A 75 -0.98 7.53 4.66
N ARG A 76 -1.53 8.27 5.61
CA ARG A 76 -0.74 9.18 6.46
C ARG A 76 -0.85 8.78 7.92
N ILE A 77 0.21 9.04 8.67
CA ILE A 77 0.24 8.89 10.12
C ILE A 77 0.65 10.20 10.79
N HIS A 78 0.16 10.46 11.99
CA HIS A 78 0.61 11.59 12.80
C HIS A 78 0.58 11.23 14.28
N ASP A 79 1.42 11.90 15.06
CA ASP A 79 1.42 11.86 16.51
C ASP A 79 0.48 12.95 17.04
N GLU A 80 -0.44 12.59 17.93
CA GLU A 80 -1.34 13.53 18.62
C GLU A 80 -0.81 13.92 20.01
N GLY A 81 0.33 13.37 20.43
CA GLY A 81 0.94 13.58 21.75
C GLY A 81 0.90 12.32 22.60
N ASP A 82 1.73 12.29 23.66
CA ASP A 82 1.85 11.18 24.60
C ASP A 82 2.17 9.81 23.96
N ASN A 83 2.71 9.81 22.74
CA ASN A 83 2.91 8.64 21.88
C ASN A 83 1.61 7.96 21.46
N VAL A 84 0.54 8.74 21.28
CA VAL A 84 -0.71 8.31 20.65
C VAL A 84 -0.68 8.69 19.18
N TRP A 85 -0.67 7.67 18.33
CA TRP A 85 -0.54 7.82 16.89
C TRP A 85 -1.85 7.53 16.18
N TRP A 86 -2.06 8.21 15.06
CA TRP A 86 -3.26 8.07 14.26
C TRP A 86 -2.95 7.74 12.80
N GLY A 87 -3.57 6.69 12.29
CA GLY A 87 -3.61 6.38 10.86
C GLY A 87 -4.85 6.98 10.21
N SER A 88 -4.68 7.66 9.07
CA SER A 88 -5.80 8.25 8.32
C SER A 88 -5.53 8.30 6.81
N ARG A 89 -6.59 8.58 6.04
CA ARG A 89 -6.54 8.80 4.59
C ARG A 89 -5.94 7.63 3.79
N LEU A 90 -6.22 6.40 4.23
CA LEU A 90 -5.85 5.19 3.49
C LEU A 90 -6.61 5.16 2.15
N ALA A 91 -5.87 5.26 1.05
CA ALA A 91 -6.39 5.23 -0.31
C ALA A 91 -5.57 4.27 -1.17
N VAL A 92 -6.23 3.42 -1.95
CA VAL A 92 -5.60 2.52 -2.91
C VAL A 92 -6.36 2.62 -4.23
N ASP A 93 -5.61 2.79 -5.33
CA ASP A 93 -6.17 2.85 -6.68
C ASP A 93 -7.00 1.58 -6.95
N PRO A 94 -8.24 1.70 -7.47
CA PRO A 94 -9.13 0.57 -7.67
C PRO A 94 -8.53 -0.57 -8.49
N SER A 95 -7.65 -0.24 -9.45
CA SER A 95 -6.98 -1.21 -10.32
C SER A 95 -6.02 -2.13 -9.56
N PHE A 96 -5.64 -1.75 -8.34
CA PHE A 96 -4.65 -2.45 -7.51
C PHE A 96 -5.22 -3.01 -6.20
N ARG A 97 -6.50 -2.79 -5.88
CA ARG A 97 -7.11 -3.27 -4.62
C ARG A 97 -7.09 -4.80 -4.47
N THR A 98 -7.13 -5.53 -5.59
CA THR A 98 -7.04 -7.00 -5.61
C THR A 98 -5.59 -7.51 -5.67
N GLN A 99 -4.62 -6.63 -5.90
CA GLN A 99 -3.22 -6.99 -6.06
C GLN A 99 -2.50 -6.94 -4.71
N VAL A 100 -1.84 -8.04 -4.35
CA VAL A 100 -0.87 -8.21 -3.23
C VAL A 100 -1.27 -7.64 -1.85
N GLY A 101 -2.53 -7.22 -1.65
CA GLY A 101 -3.01 -6.62 -0.42
C GLY A 101 -2.32 -5.29 -0.07
N LEU A 102 -2.11 -4.38 -1.04
CA LEU A 102 -1.39 -3.11 -0.82
C LEU A 102 -1.88 -2.32 0.39
N GLY A 103 -3.19 -2.24 0.61
CA GLY A 103 -3.76 -1.56 1.78
C GLY A 103 -3.28 -2.17 3.10
N ALA A 104 -3.19 -3.50 3.19
CA ALA A 104 -2.67 -4.18 4.36
C ALA A 104 -1.17 -3.92 4.56
N GLN A 105 -0.39 -3.81 3.48
CA GLN A 105 1.04 -3.51 3.56
C GLN A 105 1.28 -2.07 4.02
N LEU A 106 0.46 -1.12 3.57
CA LEU A 106 0.48 0.26 4.05
C LEU A 106 0.13 0.35 5.54
N ILE A 107 -0.93 -0.36 5.98
CA ILE A 107 -1.29 -0.45 7.40
C ILE A 107 -0.14 -1.04 8.23
N LYS A 108 0.48 -2.12 7.74
CA LYS A 108 1.64 -2.74 8.39
C LYS A 108 2.77 -1.74 8.57
N LEU A 109 3.18 -1.04 7.52
CA LEU A 109 4.25 -0.05 7.62
C LEU A 109 3.85 1.11 8.55
N ALA A 110 2.60 1.59 8.48
CA ALA A 110 2.10 2.66 9.33
C ALA A 110 2.25 2.33 10.81
N VAL A 111 1.71 1.18 11.25
CA VAL A 111 1.76 0.78 12.66
C VAL A 111 3.20 0.43 13.08
N SER A 112 3.94 -0.34 12.28
CA SER A 112 5.32 -0.71 12.59
C SER A 112 6.27 0.48 12.69
N SER A 113 6.11 1.50 11.84
CA SER A 113 6.96 2.70 11.88
C SER A 113 6.63 3.59 13.08
N ALA A 114 5.35 3.79 13.41
CA ALA A 114 4.97 4.46 14.65
C ALA A 114 5.45 3.70 15.90
N HIS A 115 5.37 2.36 15.89
CA HIS A 115 5.88 1.52 16.98
C HIS A 115 7.38 1.71 17.19
N ALA A 116 8.17 1.84 16.12
CA ALA A 116 9.59 2.16 16.21
C ALA A 116 9.88 3.56 16.80
N LEU A 117 8.91 4.46 16.75
CA LEU A 117 8.99 5.81 17.32
C LEU A 117 8.46 5.88 18.77
N GLY A 118 8.16 4.74 19.40
CA GLY A 118 7.69 4.67 20.78
C GLY A 118 6.18 4.77 20.96
N CYS A 119 5.40 4.62 19.87
CA CYS A 119 3.94 4.57 19.92
C CYS A 119 3.44 3.60 21.01
N LYS A 120 2.57 4.11 21.88
CA LYS A 120 1.88 3.33 22.93
C LYS A 120 0.47 2.94 22.53
N MET A 121 -0.13 3.70 21.62
CA MET A 121 -1.48 3.47 21.13
C MET A 121 -1.60 3.98 19.71
N PHE A 122 -2.09 3.12 18.81
CA PHE A 122 -2.31 3.47 17.41
C PHE A 122 -3.79 3.35 17.07
N LEU A 123 -4.40 4.45 16.63
CA LEU A 123 -5.83 4.60 16.39
C LEU A 123 -6.14 4.90 14.93
N ALA A 124 -7.35 4.56 14.51
CA ALA A 124 -7.89 4.98 13.22
C ALA A 124 -9.42 5.03 13.25
N GLN A 125 -9.99 5.97 12.52
CA GLN A 125 -11.40 5.94 12.15
C GLN A 125 -11.54 5.18 10.83
N VAL A 126 -12.09 3.98 10.90
CA VAL A 126 -12.17 3.06 9.76
C VAL A 126 -13.60 3.06 9.24
N GLN A 127 -13.80 3.20 7.92
CA GLN A 127 -15.13 3.08 7.33
C GLN A 127 -15.73 1.71 7.69
N LYS A 128 -17.01 1.67 8.08
CA LYS A 128 -17.67 0.45 8.60
C LYS A 128 -17.51 -0.76 7.67
N GLN A 129 -17.54 -0.54 6.36
CA GLN A 129 -17.32 -1.58 5.33
C GLN A 129 -15.96 -2.29 5.43
N ASN A 130 -14.93 -1.64 5.95
CA ASN A 130 -13.57 -2.16 6.07
C ASN A 130 -13.25 -2.76 7.45
N GLU A 131 -14.20 -2.74 8.40
CA GLU A 131 -13.99 -3.23 9.77
C GLU A 131 -13.43 -4.66 9.81
N ARG A 132 -14.05 -5.58 9.06
CA ARG A 132 -13.60 -7.00 8.99
C ARG A 132 -12.19 -7.15 8.42
N LEU A 133 -11.76 -6.26 7.53
CA LEU A 133 -10.39 -6.27 7.03
C LEU A 133 -9.42 -5.91 8.16
N PHE A 134 -9.72 -4.83 8.89
CA PHE A 134 -8.89 -4.36 10.00
C PHE A 134 -8.83 -5.38 11.14
N GLN A 135 -9.95 -6.04 11.47
CA GLN A 135 -9.97 -7.13 12.45
C GLN A 135 -9.01 -8.27 12.09
N ARG A 136 -8.96 -8.68 10.82
CA ARG A 136 -7.98 -9.68 10.33
C ARG A 136 -6.53 -9.19 10.39
N LEU A 137 -6.32 -7.89 10.49
CA LEU A 137 -5.01 -7.27 10.67
C LEU A 137 -4.72 -7.00 12.15
N HIS A 138 -5.35 -7.69 13.10
CA HIS A 138 -5.12 -7.51 14.54
C HIS A 138 -5.49 -6.09 15.03
N TRP A 139 -6.60 -5.55 14.53
CA TRP A 139 -7.22 -4.36 15.08
C TRP A 139 -8.50 -4.70 15.84
N HIS A 140 -8.75 -3.96 16.92
CA HIS A 140 -9.92 -4.10 17.76
C HIS A 140 -10.89 -2.94 17.49
N SER A 141 -12.18 -3.27 17.36
CA SER A 141 -13.25 -2.28 17.25
C SER A 141 -13.60 -1.76 18.64
N GLU A 142 -13.65 -0.43 18.81
CA GLU A 142 -13.97 0.21 20.09
C GLU A 142 -15.44 0.66 20.10
N TYR A 143 -15.82 1.57 19.19
CA TYR A 143 -17.18 2.09 19.08
C TYR A 143 -17.50 2.59 17.67
N GLU A 144 -18.78 2.65 17.31
CA GLU A 144 -19.23 3.20 16.04
C GLU A 144 -19.39 4.73 16.10
N LEU A 145 -19.13 5.40 14.99
CA LEU A 145 -19.26 6.85 14.86
C LEU A 145 -19.60 7.23 13.41
N ASN A 146 -20.14 8.44 13.22
CA ASN A 146 -20.39 8.98 11.89
C ASN A 146 -19.39 10.09 11.57
N VAL A 147 -18.70 9.96 10.45
CA VAL A 147 -17.74 10.95 9.95
C VAL A 147 -18.25 11.44 8.60
N LYS A 148 -18.54 12.74 8.48
CA LYS A 148 -19.08 13.36 7.25
C LYS A 148 -20.21 12.53 6.60
N ARG A 149 -21.18 12.09 7.41
CA ARG A 149 -22.35 11.25 7.03
C ARG A 149 -22.05 9.82 6.59
N HIS A 150 -20.82 9.35 6.76
CA HIS A 150 -20.43 7.98 6.46
C HIS A 150 -20.21 7.20 7.76
N PRO A 151 -20.72 5.97 7.87
CA PRO A 151 -20.55 5.15 9.06
C PRO A 151 -19.09 4.68 9.18
N HIS A 152 -18.51 4.91 10.35
CA HIS A 152 -17.16 4.53 10.72
C HIS A 152 -17.15 3.76 12.04
N VAL A 153 -16.01 3.14 12.33
CA VAL A 153 -15.70 2.49 13.59
C VAL A 153 -14.37 3.04 14.08
N MET A 154 -14.32 3.47 15.33
CA MET A 154 -13.07 3.77 16.01
C MET A 154 -12.37 2.45 16.27
N MET A 155 -11.15 2.28 15.77
CA MET A 155 -10.39 1.05 15.91
C MET A 155 -9.00 1.32 16.47
N LYS A 156 -8.51 0.36 17.24
CA LYS A 156 -7.17 0.37 17.85
C LYS A 156 -6.34 -0.81 17.35
N ALA A 157 -5.11 -0.55 16.93
CA ALA A 157 -4.19 -1.60 16.53
C ALA A 157 -3.59 -2.32 17.76
N ASP A 158 -3.45 -3.64 17.68
CA ASP A 158 -2.62 -4.39 18.62
C ASP A 158 -1.15 -4.27 18.22
N LEU A 159 -0.40 -3.42 18.92
CA LEU A 159 1.01 -3.16 18.62
C LEU A 159 1.89 -4.41 18.70
N SER A 160 1.51 -5.43 19.47
CA SER A 160 2.29 -6.67 19.60
C SER A 160 2.34 -7.47 18.28
N ALA A 161 1.32 -7.31 17.43
CA ALA A 161 1.26 -7.94 16.11
C ALA A 161 2.12 -7.22 15.05
N TYR A 162 2.68 -6.04 15.37
CA TYR A 162 3.43 -5.19 14.43
C TYR A 162 4.83 -4.92 14.94
N PRO A 163 5.83 -5.76 14.59
CA PRO A 163 7.22 -5.51 14.95
C PRO A 163 7.69 -4.11 14.49
N PRO A 164 8.50 -3.40 15.29
CA PRO A 164 9.02 -2.08 14.93
C PRO A 164 9.77 -2.06 13.59
N CYS A 165 9.51 -1.05 12.75
CA CYS A 165 10.24 -0.78 11.51
C CYS A 165 11.08 0.50 11.64
N TYR A 166 12.39 0.33 11.84
CA TYR A 166 13.34 1.45 12.04
C TYR A 166 13.86 2.08 10.75
N ARG A 167 13.55 1.51 9.57
CA ARG A 167 13.96 2.05 8.26
C ARG A 167 12.76 2.29 7.34
N PRO A 168 11.80 3.12 7.75
CA PRO A 168 10.56 3.26 7.00
C PRO A 168 10.73 4.07 5.71
N THR A 169 11.78 4.90 5.60
CA THR A 169 12.12 5.67 4.39
C THR A 169 12.68 4.81 3.26
N SER A 170 13.35 3.70 3.55
CA SER A 170 13.68 2.68 2.53
C SER A 170 12.53 1.70 2.33
N GLY A 171 11.75 1.44 3.39
CA GLY A 171 10.57 0.58 3.32
C GLY A 171 10.89 -0.86 2.96
N PHE A 172 9.98 -1.51 2.21
CA PHE A 172 10.15 -2.87 1.71
C PHE A 172 9.44 -3.08 0.36
N VAL A 173 9.87 -4.09 -0.38
CA VAL A 173 9.30 -4.44 -1.70
C VAL A 173 8.37 -5.63 -1.58
N VAL A 174 7.23 -5.56 -2.28
CA VAL A 174 6.22 -6.62 -2.38
C VAL A 174 6.13 -7.05 -3.83
N SER A 175 6.59 -8.25 -4.13
CA SER A 175 6.57 -8.77 -5.51
C SER A 175 5.15 -9.00 -5.98
N ASN A 176 4.85 -8.59 -7.21
CA ASN A 176 3.62 -8.98 -7.86
C ASN A 176 3.71 -10.49 -8.15
N ARG A 177 2.94 -11.32 -7.45
CA ARG A 177 2.84 -12.74 -7.80
C ARG A 177 2.03 -12.85 -9.08
N HIS A 178 2.63 -12.52 -10.21
CA HIS A 178 2.18 -13.06 -11.48
C HIS A 178 2.16 -14.57 -11.30
N LYS A 179 1.00 -15.21 -11.47
CA LYS A 179 1.02 -16.65 -11.77
C LYS A 179 1.97 -16.77 -12.95
N ARG A 180 3.18 -17.31 -12.74
CA ARG A 180 4.03 -17.71 -13.86
C ARG A 180 3.11 -18.53 -14.75
N ALA A 181 2.83 -18.04 -15.96
CA ALA A 181 2.41 -18.95 -17.00
C ALA A 181 3.58 -19.93 -17.11
N THR A 182 3.42 -21.12 -16.55
CA THR A 182 4.29 -22.26 -16.80
C THR A 182 4.07 -22.67 -18.25
N ASN A 183 4.50 -21.82 -19.17
CA ASN A 183 4.96 -22.24 -20.48
C ASN A 183 6.44 -21.90 -20.48
N GLU A 184 7.20 -22.78 -19.83
CA GLU A 184 8.60 -22.96 -20.19
C GLU A 184 8.62 -23.31 -21.68
N TYR A 185 8.75 -22.30 -22.53
CA TYR A 185 9.44 -22.50 -23.79
C TYR A 185 10.90 -22.73 -23.41
N VAL A 186 11.21 -23.96 -23.01
CA VAL A 186 12.58 -24.44 -23.07
C VAL A 186 12.99 -24.24 -24.52
N ALA A 187 13.94 -23.33 -24.77
CA ALA A 187 14.48 -23.14 -26.10
C ALA A 187 14.96 -24.52 -26.61
N PRO A 188 14.51 -24.99 -27.79
CA PRO A 188 14.91 -26.30 -28.33
C PRO A 188 16.43 -26.47 -28.49
N PHE A 189 17.17 -25.36 -28.41
CA PHE A 189 18.61 -25.31 -28.62
C PHE A 189 19.44 -25.84 -27.44
N LEU A 190 18.87 -25.96 -26.23
CA LEU A 190 19.61 -26.46 -25.07
C LEU A 190 19.65 -28.01 -24.96
N THR A 191 19.02 -28.74 -25.88
CA THR A 191 19.03 -30.21 -25.90
C THR A 191 20.13 -30.81 -26.80
N LEU A 192 20.89 -29.99 -27.54
CA LEU A 192 21.85 -30.49 -28.54
C LEU A 192 23.28 -30.74 -28.02
N CYS A 193 23.60 -30.50 -26.74
CA CYS A 193 24.97 -30.63 -26.23
C CYS A 193 25.29 -31.92 -25.46
N THR A 194 24.41 -32.94 -25.45
CA THR A 194 24.65 -34.19 -24.69
C THR A 194 24.82 -35.46 -25.54
N GLN A 195 24.94 -35.36 -26.87
CA GLN A 195 25.29 -36.52 -27.70
C GLN A 195 26.52 -36.23 -28.55
N GLY A 196 27.70 -36.46 -27.97
CA GLY A 196 28.95 -36.39 -28.69
C GLY A 196 30.15 -36.71 -27.82
N SER A 197 30.38 -38.00 -27.54
CA SER A 197 31.72 -38.61 -27.38
C SER A 197 31.63 -39.98 -26.71
N LYS A 198 31.34 -41.02 -27.48
CA LYS A 198 31.92 -42.36 -27.29
C LYS A 198 32.06 -43.02 -28.66
N ASN A 199 33.24 -42.84 -29.26
CA ASN A 199 33.85 -43.76 -30.22
C ASN A 199 35.27 -43.27 -30.51
N ALA A 200 36.27 -43.89 -29.88
CA ALA A 200 37.63 -43.98 -30.38
C ALA A 200 38.42 -45.04 -29.58
N ALA A 201 38.97 -46.00 -30.33
CA ALA A 201 39.93 -47.06 -30.01
C ALA A 201 39.46 -48.25 -29.16
#